data_AF-A0A350WQ02-F1
#
_entry.id   AF-A0A350WQ02-F1
#
_cell.length_a   1.000
_cell.length_b   1.000
_cell.length_c   1.000
_cell.angle_alpha   90.00
_cell.angle_beta   90.00
_cell.angle_gamma   90.00
#
_symmetry.space_group_name_H-M   'P 1'
#
loop_
_entity.id
_entity.type
_entity.pdbx_description
1 polymer ?
#
loop_
_entity_poly.entity_id
_entity_poly.type
_entity_poly.pdbx_seq_one_letter_code
_entity_poly.pdbx_strand_id
1 'polypeptide(L)'
;MFPYLRLGPFLLQMPLLMLFIGFWIGSTFTEREAARLGLNKEKINNLIGYGLLGGILGARLVYAAQYASVYVANPLGLFSLSTSTLSPIGGFLIGMSTALIYGYRQKLPFRRSLDALTPGLAFFMISIGVSHLLSGNAYGSPSRVPWAMYVWSDYRHPTQLYEIFLALAIFTLVLPKVLPAHAPGIRFAQFVSLSALARVFLEAFRGDSVLWLDGYRAAQVMGLLVLIICIVLLRQWERIEPNEASIW
;
A
#
# COMPACT_ATOMS: atom_id res chain seq x y z
N MET A 1 -6.32 -22.25 -5.31
CA MET A 1 -5.92 -21.12 -4.44
C MET A 1 -6.24 -21.46 -3.00
N PHE A 2 -5.53 -20.89 -2.01
CA PHE A 2 -5.66 -21.22 -0.58
C PHE A 2 -6.19 -20.02 0.23
N PRO A 3 -7.46 -19.60 0.02
CA PRO A 3 -8.00 -18.41 0.68
C PRO A 3 -8.23 -18.62 2.18
N TYR A 4 -8.39 -19.86 2.62
CA TYR A 4 -8.68 -20.22 4.00
C TYR A 4 -7.80 -21.36 4.48
N LEU A 5 -7.34 -21.26 5.73
CA LEU A 5 -6.71 -22.35 6.45
C LEU A 5 -7.64 -22.75 7.61
N ARG A 6 -8.05 -24.03 7.62
CA ARG A 6 -8.91 -24.57 8.68
C ARG A 6 -8.05 -25.09 9.83
N LEU A 7 -8.19 -24.48 11.01
CA LEU A 7 -7.53 -24.87 12.25
C LEU A 7 -8.60 -25.33 13.24
N GLY A 8 -9.03 -26.58 13.12
CA GLY A 8 -10.16 -27.11 13.91
C GLY A 8 -11.46 -26.32 13.63
N PRO A 9 -12.10 -25.69 14.64
CA PRO A 9 -13.30 -24.88 14.45
C PRO A 9 -13.01 -23.49 13.84
N PHE A 10 -11.74 -23.06 13.81
CA PHE A 10 -11.37 -21.73 13.32
C PHE A 10 -11.04 -21.75 11.83
N LEU A 11 -11.49 -20.71 11.13
CA LEU A 11 -11.26 -20.53 9.70
C LEU A 11 -10.45 -19.25 9.50
N LEU A 12 -9.15 -19.42 9.24
CA LEU A 12 -8.21 -18.32 9.12
C LEU A 12 -8.16 -17.83 7.66
N GLN A 13 -8.41 -16.54 7.46
CA GLN A 13 -8.29 -15.92 6.14
C GLN A 13 -6.82 -15.68 5.83
N MET A 14 -6.25 -16.52 4.96
CA MET A 14 -4.84 -16.46 4.58
C MET A 14 -4.42 -15.12 3.97
N PRO A 15 -5.25 -14.45 3.12
CA PRO A 15 -4.93 -13.12 2.62
C PRO A 15 -4.72 -12.08 3.73
N LEU A 16 -5.60 -12.07 4.75
CA LEU A 16 -5.49 -11.13 5.88
C LEU A 16 -4.28 -11.45 6.76
N LEU A 17 -4.01 -12.74 7.00
CA LEU A 17 -2.81 -13.17 7.72
C LEU A 17 -1.55 -12.68 7.02
N MET A 18 -1.49 -12.79 5.70
CA MET A 18 -0.34 -12.34 4.92
C MET A 18 -0.14 -10.83 5.01
N LEU A 19 -1.22 -10.03 4.96
CA LEU A 19 -1.14 -8.59 5.18
C LEU A 19 -0.65 -8.26 6.60
N PHE A 20 -1.11 -8.99 7.62
CA PHE A 20 -0.64 -8.79 9.00
C PHE A 20 0.85 -9.10 9.15
N ILE A 21 1.33 -10.22 8.60
CA ILE A 21 2.75 -10.57 8.58
C ILE A 21 3.56 -9.49 7.84
N GLY A 22 3.04 -9.02 6.71
CA GLY A 22 3.63 -7.92 5.95
C GLY A 22 3.76 -6.63 6.74
N PHE A 23 2.71 -6.26 7.47
CA PHE A 23 2.70 -5.09 8.35
C PHE A 23 3.72 -5.25 9.48
N TRP A 24 3.78 -6.41 10.12
CA TRP A 24 4.73 -6.68 11.20
C TRP A 24 6.17 -6.57 10.71
N ILE A 25 6.52 -7.33 9.66
CA ILE A 25 7.88 -7.31 9.10
C ILE A 25 8.20 -5.93 8.51
N GLY A 26 7.27 -5.32 7.78
CA GLY A 26 7.43 -3.97 7.24
C GLY A 26 7.71 -2.93 8.32
N SER A 27 7.03 -3.02 9.47
CA SER A 27 7.28 -2.13 10.61
C SER A 27 8.71 -2.31 11.16
N THR A 28 9.24 -3.54 11.21
CA THR A 28 10.64 -3.75 11.60
C THR A 28 11.65 -3.11 10.63
N PHE A 29 11.36 -3.10 9.34
CA PHE A 29 12.20 -2.41 8.35
C PHE A 29 12.12 -0.89 8.52
N THR A 30 10.93 -0.35 8.77
CA THR A 30 10.73 1.06 9.09
C THR A 30 11.49 1.47 10.35
N GLU A 31 11.43 0.69 11.42
CA GLU A 31 12.16 0.99 12.66
C GLU A 31 13.68 1.03 12.47
N ARG A 32 14.21 0.07 11.70
CA ARG A 32 15.64 0.03 11.36
C ARG A 32 16.04 1.27 10.56
N GLU A 33 15.21 1.66 9.61
CA GLU A 33 15.47 2.83 8.78
C GLU A 33 15.32 4.15 9.54
N ALA A 34 14.31 4.26 10.41
CA ALA A 34 14.16 5.38 11.34
C ALA A 34 15.40 5.54 12.23
N ALA A 35 15.96 4.43 12.74
CA ALA A 35 17.21 4.44 13.49
C ALA A 35 18.37 5.00 12.66
N ARG A 36 18.52 4.51 11.43
CA ARG A 36 19.58 4.93 10.49
C ARG A 36 19.51 6.43 10.18
N LEU A 37 18.29 6.98 10.12
CA LEU A 37 18.02 8.40 9.85
C LEU A 37 18.04 9.28 11.11
N GLY A 38 18.33 8.72 12.28
CA GLY A 38 18.36 9.45 13.56
C GLY A 38 16.99 9.92 14.04
N LEU A 39 15.91 9.25 13.61
CA LEU A 39 14.54 9.56 14.02
C LEU A 39 14.15 8.78 15.28
N ASN A 40 13.24 9.35 16.06
CA ASN A 40 12.65 8.65 17.21
C ASN A 40 11.74 7.51 16.70
N LYS A 41 12.15 6.26 16.96
CA LYS A 41 11.44 5.04 16.53
C LYS A 41 10.02 4.97 17.07
N GLU A 42 9.82 5.31 18.34
CA GLU A 42 8.52 5.28 18.99
C GLU A 42 7.53 6.24 18.28
N LYS A 43 7.98 7.46 17.96
CA LYS A 43 7.17 8.42 17.21
C LYS A 43 6.83 7.90 15.81
N ILE A 44 7.75 7.24 15.12
CA ILE A 44 7.48 6.67 13.79
C ILE A 44 6.51 5.48 13.89
N ASN A 45 6.66 4.61 14.88
CA ASN A 45 5.75 3.51 15.12
C ASN A 45 4.35 3.98 15.50
N ASN A 46 4.25 5.00 16.35
CA ASN A 46 2.98 5.63 16.69
C ASN A 46 2.32 6.28 15.46
N LEU A 47 3.11 6.88 14.56
CA LEU A 47 2.59 7.40 13.29
C LEU A 47 1.96 6.30 12.43
N ILE A 48 2.63 5.14 12.31
CA ILE A 48 2.09 3.97 11.61
C ILE A 48 0.84 3.44 12.31
N GLY A 49 0.89 3.27 13.63
CA GLY A 49 -0.20 2.72 14.43
C GLY A 49 -1.46 3.59 14.39
N TYR A 50 -1.33 4.91 14.61
CA TYR A 50 -2.45 5.83 14.52
C TYR A 50 -2.98 5.96 13.09
N GLY A 51 -2.12 5.94 12.08
CA GLY A 51 -2.55 5.89 10.68
C GLY A 51 -3.37 4.64 10.37
N LEU A 52 -2.93 3.46 10.84
CA LEU A 52 -3.65 2.20 10.68
C LEU A 52 -5.01 2.22 11.40
N LEU A 53 -5.04 2.65 12.66
CA LEU A 53 -6.27 2.78 13.45
C LEU A 53 -7.25 3.77 12.79
N GLY A 54 -6.75 4.94 12.40
CA GLY A 54 -7.52 5.95 11.68
C GLY A 54 -8.07 5.41 10.36
N GLY A 55 -7.28 4.60 9.64
CA GLY A 55 -7.72 3.99 8.39
C GLY A 55 -8.80 2.93 8.57
N ILE A 56 -8.68 2.05 9.57
CA ILE A 56 -9.70 1.03 9.86
C ILE A 56 -11.01 1.70 10.30
N LEU A 57 -10.93 2.66 11.22
CA LEU A 57 -12.10 3.41 11.70
C LEU A 57 -12.72 4.24 10.57
N GLY A 58 -11.89 4.92 9.80
CA GLY A 58 -12.34 5.73 8.66
C GLY A 58 -13.02 4.91 7.58
N ALA A 59 -12.47 3.75 7.24
CA ALA A 59 -13.08 2.82 6.29
C ALA A 59 -14.48 2.39 6.75
N ARG A 60 -14.64 2.09 8.05
CA ARG A 60 -15.92 1.70 8.64
C ARG A 60 -16.93 2.84 8.63
N LEU A 61 -16.52 4.02 9.10
CA LEU A 61 -17.40 5.18 9.23
C LEU A 61 -17.86 5.70 7.87
N VAL A 62 -16.95 5.76 6.88
CA VAL A 62 -17.30 6.19 5.52
C VAL A 62 -18.23 5.17 4.86
N TYR A 63 -18.00 3.88 5.04
CA TYR A 63 -18.93 2.85 4.54
C TYR A 63 -20.30 2.99 5.21
N ALA A 64 -20.35 3.15 6.52
CA ALA A 64 -21.59 3.35 7.25
C ALA A 64 -22.35 4.61 6.81
N ALA A 65 -21.64 5.71 6.53
CA ALA A 65 -22.23 6.92 6.00
C ALA A 65 -22.81 6.72 4.58
N GLN A 66 -22.14 5.95 3.72
CA GLN A 66 -22.64 5.61 2.38
C GLN A 66 -23.92 4.75 2.44
N TYR A 67 -24.04 3.89 3.46
CA TYR A 67 -25.17 2.98 3.65
C TYR A 67 -25.96 3.30 4.94
N ALA A 68 -26.20 4.59 5.21
CA ALA A 68 -26.74 5.05 6.49
C ALA A 68 -28.06 4.37 6.88
N SER A 69 -28.94 4.09 5.92
CA SER A 69 -30.23 3.42 6.18
C SER A 69 -30.09 2.04 6.83
N VAL A 70 -29.05 1.27 6.46
CA VAL A 70 -28.77 -0.06 7.03
C VAL A 70 -28.28 0.05 8.47
N TYR A 71 -27.46 1.06 8.76
CA TYR A 71 -26.86 1.24 10.08
C TYR A 71 -27.79 1.96 11.07
N VAL A 72 -28.75 2.75 10.60
CA VAL A 72 -29.84 3.28 11.44
C VAL A 72 -30.73 2.15 11.94
N ALA A 73 -31.00 1.13 11.11
CA ALA A 73 -31.78 -0.03 11.49
C ALA A 73 -31.02 -0.99 12.42
N ASN A 74 -29.70 -1.09 12.30
CA ASN A 74 -28.85 -1.90 13.18
C ASN A 74 -27.52 -1.19 13.50
N PRO A 75 -27.49 -0.32 14.53
CA PRO A 75 -26.28 0.44 14.89
C PRO A 75 -25.11 -0.44 15.34
N LEU A 76 -25.38 -1.62 15.91
CA LEU A 76 -24.34 -2.57 16.34
C LEU A 76 -23.54 -3.14 15.15
N GLY A 77 -24.07 -3.02 13.93
CA GLY A 77 -23.34 -3.36 12.70
C GLY A 77 -22.01 -2.61 12.53
N LEU A 78 -21.84 -1.46 13.18
CA LEU A 78 -20.58 -0.70 13.16
C LEU A 78 -19.39 -1.49 13.75
N PHE A 79 -19.65 -2.40 14.68
CA PHE A 79 -18.64 -3.24 15.32
C PHE A 79 -18.41 -4.57 14.60
N SER A 80 -18.99 -4.75 13.41
CA SER A 80 -18.78 -5.96 12.62
C SER A 80 -17.30 -6.15 12.32
N LEU A 81 -16.80 -7.37 12.55
CA LEU A 81 -15.45 -7.79 12.16
C LEU A 81 -15.35 -8.12 10.67
N SER A 82 -16.45 -7.99 9.92
CA SER A 82 -16.46 -8.25 8.49
C SER A 82 -15.68 -7.20 7.73
N THR A 83 -14.69 -7.65 6.95
CA THR A 83 -13.86 -6.79 6.09
C THR A 83 -14.57 -6.35 4.80
N SER A 84 -15.69 -6.99 4.46
CA SER A 84 -16.50 -6.65 3.27
C SER A 84 -17.25 -5.31 3.38
N THR A 85 -17.37 -4.77 4.60
CA THR A 85 -18.13 -3.54 4.91
C THR A 85 -17.21 -2.38 5.28
N LEU A 86 -16.06 -2.30 4.60
CA LEU A 86 -15.04 -1.28 4.77
C LEU A 86 -14.86 -0.51 3.46
N SER A 87 -14.89 0.82 3.51
CA SER A 87 -14.64 1.69 2.35
C SER A 87 -13.12 1.85 2.13
N PRO A 88 -12.54 1.35 1.02
CA PRO A 88 -11.10 1.46 0.79
C PRO A 88 -10.63 2.92 0.69
N ILE A 89 -11.40 3.76 -0.02
CA ILE A 89 -11.09 5.19 -0.20
C ILE A 89 -11.21 5.92 1.14
N GLY A 90 -12.27 5.64 1.90
CA GLY A 90 -12.48 6.25 3.23
C GLY A 90 -11.36 5.91 4.21
N GLY A 91 -10.91 4.65 4.21
CA GLY A 91 -9.80 4.22 5.04
C GLY A 91 -8.48 4.86 4.64
N PHE A 92 -8.19 4.93 3.35
CA PHE A 92 -6.97 5.58 2.86
C PHE A 92 -6.93 7.07 3.24
N LEU A 93 -7.99 7.82 2.96
CA LEU A 93 -8.02 9.27 3.20
C LEU A 93 -7.94 9.61 4.69
N ILE A 94 -8.73 8.93 5.53
CA ILE A 94 -8.76 9.19 6.97
C ILE A 94 -7.47 8.70 7.62
N GLY A 95 -6.99 7.50 7.28
CA GLY A 95 -5.73 6.97 7.81
C GLY A 95 -4.53 7.84 7.45
N MET A 96 -4.45 8.29 6.20
CA MET A 96 -3.43 9.24 5.76
C MET A 96 -3.54 10.53 6.57
N SER A 97 -4.72 11.14 6.66
CA SER A 97 -4.95 12.38 7.41
C SER A 97 -4.55 12.24 8.89
N THR A 98 -4.87 11.12 9.53
CA THR A 98 -4.45 10.82 10.91
C THR A 98 -2.93 10.77 11.04
N ALA A 99 -2.24 10.11 10.12
CA ALA A 99 -0.77 10.05 10.12
C ALA A 99 -0.14 11.43 9.90
N LEU A 100 -0.69 12.24 8.97
CA LEU A 100 -0.24 13.61 8.70
C LEU A 100 -0.41 14.50 9.94
N ILE A 101 -1.60 14.51 10.54
CA ILE A 101 -1.91 15.31 11.74
C ILE A 101 -1.01 14.90 12.90
N TYR A 102 -0.83 13.59 13.12
CA TYR A 102 0.06 13.11 14.15
C TYR A 102 1.51 13.52 13.91
N GLY A 103 2.01 13.35 12.68
CA GLY A 103 3.37 13.73 12.29
C GLY A 103 3.65 15.22 12.52
N TYR A 104 2.70 16.07 12.14
CA TYR A 104 2.74 17.51 12.40
C TYR A 104 2.79 17.81 13.91
N ARG A 105 1.88 17.24 14.69
CA ARG A 105 1.82 17.46 16.15
C ARG A 105 3.08 16.99 16.87
N GLN A 106 3.74 15.95 16.36
CA GLN A 106 4.98 15.43 16.93
C GLN A 106 6.25 16.13 16.42
N LYS A 107 6.10 17.12 15.53
CA LYS A 107 7.18 17.85 14.86
C LYS A 107 8.17 16.91 14.17
N LEU A 108 7.66 15.86 13.54
CA LEU A 108 8.50 14.92 12.79
C LEU A 108 8.98 15.60 11.49
N PRO A 109 10.25 15.42 11.08
CA PRO A 109 10.73 15.96 9.81
C PRO A 109 10.10 15.20 8.64
N PHE A 110 9.17 15.84 7.93
CA PHE A 110 8.29 15.20 6.95
C PHE A 110 9.02 14.27 5.97
N ARG A 111 10.00 14.81 5.24
CA ARG A 111 10.72 14.07 4.20
C ARG A 111 11.54 12.90 4.75
N ARG A 112 12.21 13.08 5.91
CA ARG A 112 12.94 11.99 6.56
C ARG A 112 12.00 10.92 7.11
N SER A 113 10.83 11.32 7.62
CA SER A 113 9.79 10.37 8.02
C SER A 113 9.28 9.55 6.85
N LEU A 114 9.04 10.16 5.68
CA LEU A 114 8.68 9.44 4.46
C LEU A 114 9.76 8.43 4.03
N ASP A 115 11.03 8.84 4.04
CA ASP A 115 12.15 7.93 3.75
C ASP A 115 12.22 6.78 4.75
N ALA A 116 11.95 7.04 6.04
CA ALA A 116 11.90 6.01 7.07
C ALA A 116 10.80 4.97 6.85
N LEU A 117 9.62 5.40 6.40
CA LEU A 117 8.49 4.51 6.08
C LEU A 117 8.75 3.64 4.84
N THR A 118 9.64 4.09 3.95
CA THR A 118 9.75 3.54 2.59
C THR A 118 10.09 2.04 2.54
N PRO A 119 11.11 1.52 3.26
CA PRO A 119 11.41 0.09 3.22
C PRO A 119 10.27 -0.78 3.75
N GLY A 120 9.55 -0.30 4.76
CA GLY A 120 8.38 -1.00 5.31
C GLY A 120 7.21 -1.04 4.35
N LEU A 121 6.90 0.09 3.70
CA LEU A 121 5.86 0.16 2.66
C LEU A 121 6.19 -0.74 1.46
N ALA A 122 7.44 -0.74 1.01
CA ALA A 122 7.88 -1.60 -0.10
C ALA A 122 7.80 -3.09 0.26
N PHE A 123 8.15 -3.47 1.49
CA PHE A 123 7.95 -4.84 1.94
C PHE A 123 6.45 -5.21 2.02
N PHE A 124 5.62 -4.28 2.48
CA PHE A 124 4.17 -4.48 2.54
C PHE A 124 3.56 -4.75 1.16
N MET A 125 4.07 -4.12 0.09
CA MET A 125 3.65 -4.42 -1.30
C MET A 125 3.88 -5.88 -1.71
N ILE A 126 4.97 -6.51 -1.24
CA ILE A 126 5.20 -7.95 -1.48
C ILE A 126 4.07 -8.76 -0.84
N SER A 127 3.69 -8.38 0.39
CA SER A 127 2.64 -9.06 1.15
C SER A 127 1.25 -8.85 0.53
N ILE A 128 1.00 -7.71 -0.12
CA ILE A 128 -0.19 -7.48 -0.94
C ILE A 128 -0.22 -8.47 -2.12
N GLY A 129 0.87 -8.59 -2.88
CA GLY A 129 0.94 -9.53 -4.00
C GLY A 129 0.73 -10.99 -3.57
N VAL A 130 1.30 -11.40 -2.43
CA VAL A 130 1.07 -12.75 -1.86
C VAL A 130 -0.38 -12.91 -1.38
N SER A 131 -0.98 -11.88 -0.79
CA SER A 131 -2.39 -11.88 -0.40
C SER A 131 -3.33 -12.05 -1.61
N HIS A 132 -3.01 -11.39 -2.73
CA HIS A 132 -3.69 -11.60 -4.01
C HIS A 132 -3.52 -13.03 -4.54
N LEU A 133 -2.31 -13.59 -4.45
CA LEU A 133 -2.03 -14.97 -4.83
C LEU A 133 -2.75 -16.01 -3.96
N LEU A 134 -3.02 -15.71 -2.68
CA LEU A 134 -3.75 -16.62 -1.79
C LEU A 134 -5.26 -16.54 -2.01
N SER A 135 -5.78 -15.34 -2.30
CA SER A 135 -7.21 -15.09 -2.52
C SER A 135 -7.70 -15.45 -3.92
N GLY A 136 -6.83 -15.36 -4.94
CA GLY A 136 -7.23 -15.47 -6.35
C GLY A 136 -7.80 -14.21 -6.94
N ASN A 137 -7.85 -13.14 -6.16
CA ASN A 137 -8.13 -11.82 -6.67
C ASN A 137 -6.97 -11.32 -7.52
N ALA A 138 -7.18 -10.18 -8.16
CA ALA A 138 -6.10 -9.47 -8.81
C ALA A 138 -5.46 -10.25 -10.00
N TYR A 139 -6.31 -11.02 -10.69
CA TYR A 139 -5.95 -11.95 -11.74
C TYR A 139 -5.79 -11.28 -13.11
N GLY A 140 -5.07 -11.96 -14.01
CA GLY A 140 -4.78 -11.46 -15.34
C GLY A 140 -5.88 -11.70 -16.37
N SER A 141 -5.73 -11.07 -17.52
CA SER A 141 -6.51 -11.39 -18.72
C SER A 141 -6.23 -12.82 -19.20
N PRO A 142 -7.18 -13.47 -19.90
CA PRO A 142 -6.98 -14.77 -20.51
C PRO A 142 -5.74 -14.81 -21.39
N SER A 143 -4.95 -15.88 -21.28
CA SER A 143 -3.65 -15.98 -21.96
C SER A 143 -3.22 -17.43 -22.13
N ARG A 144 -2.38 -17.67 -23.13
CA ARG A 144 -1.82 -18.99 -23.47
C ARG A 144 -0.30 -19.06 -23.30
N VAL A 145 0.27 -18.13 -22.55
CA VAL A 145 1.70 -18.18 -22.19
C VAL A 145 2.02 -19.45 -21.41
N PRO A 146 3.22 -20.03 -21.53
CA PRO A 146 3.54 -21.33 -20.92
C PRO A 146 3.55 -21.30 -19.38
N TRP A 147 3.61 -20.12 -18.76
CA TRP A 147 3.47 -19.92 -17.32
C TRP A 147 2.09 -19.40 -16.91
N ALA A 148 1.05 -19.55 -17.74
CA ALA A 148 -0.31 -19.18 -17.39
C ALA A 148 -0.81 -19.98 -16.18
N MET A 149 -1.59 -19.35 -15.31
CA MET A 149 -2.19 -19.98 -14.14
C MET A 149 -3.68 -20.16 -14.36
N TYR A 150 -4.22 -21.32 -14.01
CA TYR A 150 -5.65 -21.58 -14.07
C TYR A 150 -6.35 -20.93 -12.86
N VAL A 151 -7.10 -19.85 -13.11
CA VAL A 151 -7.81 -19.07 -12.09
C VAL A 151 -9.15 -18.60 -12.68
N TRP A 152 -10.23 -18.71 -11.91
CA TRP A 152 -11.58 -18.32 -12.35
C TRP A 152 -11.98 -18.96 -13.70
N SER A 153 -11.82 -20.27 -13.79
CA SER A 153 -12.20 -21.11 -14.93
C SER A 153 -11.51 -20.80 -16.26
N ASP A 154 -10.35 -20.14 -16.24
CA ASP A 154 -9.58 -19.84 -17.44
C ASP A 154 -8.07 -19.83 -17.16
N TYR A 155 -7.26 -20.03 -18.20
CA TYR A 155 -5.81 -19.84 -18.14
C TYR A 155 -5.51 -18.36 -18.34
N ARG A 156 -4.87 -17.75 -17.34
CA ARG A 156 -4.67 -16.30 -17.27
C ARG A 156 -3.21 -15.96 -17.00
N HIS A 157 -2.83 -14.73 -17.35
CA HIS A 157 -1.57 -14.18 -16.85
C HIS A 157 -1.54 -14.24 -15.31
N PRO A 158 -0.52 -14.84 -14.68
CA PRO A 158 -0.37 -14.83 -13.23
C PRO A 158 0.11 -13.45 -12.74
N THR A 159 -0.73 -12.43 -12.88
CA THR A 159 -0.43 -11.04 -12.50
C THR A 159 -0.07 -10.90 -11.03
N GLN A 160 -0.55 -11.79 -10.16
CA GLN A 160 -0.16 -11.82 -8.75
C GLN A 160 1.33 -12.16 -8.58
N LEU A 161 1.87 -13.07 -9.41
CA LEU A 161 3.31 -13.35 -9.41
C LEU A 161 4.10 -12.16 -9.95
N TYR A 162 3.62 -11.53 -11.02
CA TYR A 162 4.26 -10.33 -11.59
C TYR A 162 4.32 -9.21 -10.54
N GLU A 163 3.23 -9.01 -9.80
CA GLU A 163 3.15 -8.06 -8.68
C GLU A 163 4.17 -8.36 -7.58
N ILE A 164 4.29 -9.63 -7.16
CA ILE A 164 5.28 -10.05 -6.16
C ILE A 164 6.71 -9.78 -6.65
N PHE A 165 7.04 -10.13 -7.90
CA PHE A 165 8.38 -9.91 -8.45
C PHE A 165 8.71 -8.42 -8.59
N LEU A 166 7.76 -7.61 -9.05
CA LEU A 166 7.92 -6.16 -9.13
C LEU A 166 8.06 -5.54 -7.73
N ALA A 167 7.26 -5.97 -6.76
CA ALA A 167 7.36 -5.50 -5.38
C ALA A 167 8.69 -5.90 -4.72
N LEU A 168 9.20 -7.11 -4.99
CA LEU A 168 10.53 -7.53 -4.56
C LEU A 168 11.62 -6.67 -5.18
N ALA A 169 11.57 -6.42 -6.49
CA ALA A 169 12.52 -5.53 -7.16
C ALA A 169 12.48 -4.12 -6.56
N ILE A 170 11.29 -3.55 -6.36
CA ILE A 170 11.11 -2.23 -5.74
C ILE A 170 11.70 -2.22 -4.33
N PHE A 171 11.35 -3.20 -3.49
CA PHE A 171 11.87 -3.33 -2.13
C PHE A 171 13.39 -3.35 -2.12
N THR A 172 14.03 -4.16 -2.98
CA THR A 172 15.49 -4.22 -3.09
C THR A 172 16.07 -2.89 -3.54
N LEU A 173 15.49 -2.24 -4.57
CA LEU A 173 15.98 -0.97 -5.11
C LEU A 173 15.95 0.16 -4.09
N VAL A 174 14.93 0.21 -3.23
CA VAL A 174 14.79 1.29 -2.23
C VAL A 174 15.57 1.03 -0.95
N LEU A 175 16.28 -0.09 -0.84
CA LEU A 175 17.20 -0.31 0.29
C LEU A 175 18.36 0.70 0.23
N PRO A 176 18.85 1.18 1.39
CA PRO A 176 19.83 2.27 1.45
C PRO A 176 21.13 2.09 0.68
N LYS A 177 21.47 0.84 0.32
CA LYS A 177 22.72 0.47 -0.33
C LYS A 177 22.59 0.28 -1.84
N VAL A 178 21.38 0.38 -2.40
CA VAL A 178 21.11 0.01 -3.81
C VAL A 178 20.93 1.25 -4.66
N LEU A 179 19.85 2.00 -4.47
CA LEU A 179 19.67 3.30 -5.11
C LEU A 179 20.16 4.44 -4.18
N PRO A 180 21.08 5.30 -4.65
CA PRO A 180 21.50 6.47 -3.90
C PRO A 180 20.33 7.43 -3.66
N ALA A 181 20.25 7.96 -2.44
CA ALA A 181 19.30 9.00 -2.06
C ALA A 181 20.07 10.06 -1.25
N HIS A 182 20.51 11.12 -1.93
CA HIS A 182 21.42 12.12 -1.37
C HIS A 182 20.71 13.22 -0.57
N ALA A 183 19.39 13.34 -0.72
CA ALA A 183 18.57 14.33 -0.01
C ALA A 183 17.35 13.66 0.66
N PRO A 184 16.82 14.24 1.75
CA PRO A 184 15.60 13.76 2.37
C PRO A 184 14.41 13.76 1.40
N GLY A 185 13.62 12.68 1.42
CA GLY A 185 12.42 12.47 0.62
C GLY A 185 12.69 11.79 -0.73
N ILE A 186 13.94 11.76 -1.19
CA ILE A 186 14.30 11.16 -2.48
C ILE A 186 13.99 9.67 -2.50
N ARG A 187 14.22 8.96 -1.40
CA ARG A 187 13.95 7.52 -1.35
C ARG A 187 12.47 7.22 -1.43
N PHE A 188 11.64 7.99 -0.71
CA PHE A 188 10.20 7.86 -0.83
C PHE A 188 9.71 8.19 -2.24
N ALA A 189 10.23 9.24 -2.87
CA ALA A 189 9.84 9.59 -4.23
C ALA A 189 10.30 8.54 -5.27
N GLN A 190 11.48 7.94 -5.11
CA GLN A 190 11.93 6.78 -5.89
C GLN A 190 10.96 5.61 -5.71
N PHE A 191 10.60 5.27 -4.47
CA PHE A 191 9.64 4.21 -4.17
C PHE A 191 8.30 4.43 -4.86
N VAL A 192 7.71 5.62 -4.74
CA VAL A 192 6.42 5.94 -5.37
C VAL A 192 6.53 5.92 -6.89
N SER A 193 7.63 6.44 -7.46
CA SER A 193 7.87 6.42 -8.91
C SER A 193 7.96 4.99 -9.46
N LEU A 194 8.75 4.14 -8.81
CA LEU A 194 8.92 2.73 -9.22
C LEU A 194 7.61 1.95 -9.05
N SER A 195 6.86 2.21 -7.97
CA SER A 195 5.55 1.61 -7.72
C SER A 195 4.52 2.03 -8.77
N ALA A 196 4.50 3.31 -9.14
CA ALA A 196 3.62 3.82 -10.18
C ALA A 196 3.94 3.21 -11.56
N LEU A 197 5.23 3.13 -11.91
CA LEU A 197 5.68 2.49 -13.14
C LEU A 197 5.30 1.00 -13.18
N ALA A 198 5.56 0.27 -12.09
CA ALA A 198 5.17 -1.12 -11.95
C ALA A 198 3.65 -1.30 -12.07
N ARG A 199 2.86 -0.37 -11.51
CA ARG A 199 1.39 -0.41 -11.63
C ARG A 199 0.93 -0.20 -13.06
N VAL A 200 1.48 0.78 -13.79
CA VAL A 200 1.16 1.03 -15.21
C VAL A 200 1.48 -0.18 -16.07
N PHE A 201 2.65 -0.80 -15.85
CA PHE A 201 3.05 -2.02 -16.54
C PHE A 201 2.13 -3.20 -16.22
N LEU A 202 1.88 -3.47 -14.94
CA LEU A 202 1.08 -4.60 -14.49
C LEU A 202 -0.36 -4.52 -15.00
N GLU A 203 -0.92 -3.32 -15.02
CA GLU A 203 -2.29 -3.05 -15.44
C GLU A 203 -2.57 -3.45 -16.90
N ALA A 204 -1.55 -3.50 -17.76
CA ALA A 204 -1.67 -4.00 -19.12
C ALA A 204 -2.07 -5.49 -19.18
N PHE A 205 -1.73 -6.27 -18.14
CA PHE A 205 -2.01 -7.70 -18.06
C PHE A 205 -3.26 -8.02 -17.23
N ARG A 206 -3.84 -7.05 -16.52
CA ARG A 206 -4.95 -7.28 -15.57
C ARG A 206 -6.26 -7.63 -16.26
N GLY A 207 -6.98 -8.59 -15.68
CA GLY A 207 -8.29 -9.05 -16.15
C GLY A 207 -9.47 -8.40 -15.44
N ASP A 208 -9.23 -7.79 -14.28
CA ASP A 208 -10.23 -7.21 -13.36
C ASP A 208 -10.07 -5.69 -13.19
N SER A 209 -9.53 -5.02 -14.22
CA SER A 209 -9.30 -3.58 -14.19
C SER A 209 -10.59 -2.78 -14.07
N VAL A 210 -10.56 -1.74 -13.23
CA VAL A 210 -11.57 -0.70 -13.23
C VAL A 210 -11.36 0.18 -14.46
N LEU A 211 -12.39 0.26 -15.31
CA LEU A 211 -12.38 1.10 -16.51
C LEU A 211 -13.05 2.44 -16.21
N TRP A 212 -12.42 3.51 -16.68
CA TRP A 212 -12.96 4.87 -16.72
C TRP A 212 -13.24 5.25 -18.16
N LEU A 213 -14.34 6.00 -18.34
CA LEU A 213 -14.78 6.45 -19.67
C LEU A 213 -14.87 5.27 -20.65
N ASP A 214 -14.67 5.54 -21.94
CA ASP A 214 -14.72 4.59 -23.06
C ASP A 214 -13.54 3.57 -23.10
N GLY A 215 -13.18 2.98 -21.96
CA GLY A 215 -12.27 1.83 -21.89
C GLY A 215 -10.85 2.09 -21.38
N TYR A 216 -10.57 3.28 -20.84
CA TYR A 216 -9.26 3.55 -20.22
C TYR A 216 -9.14 2.90 -18.85
N ARG A 217 -8.03 2.22 -18.58
CA ARG A 217 -7.80 1.59 -17.27
C ARG A 217 -7.45 2.67 -16.24
N ALA A 218 -8.30 2.82 -15.22
CA ALA A 218 -8.17 3.86 -14.20
C ALA A 218 -6.79 3.87 -13.54
N ALA A 219 -6.24 2.68 -13.25
CA ALA A 219 -4.93 2.58 -12.62
C ALA A 219 -3.75 2.99 -13.51
N GLN A 220 -3.87 2.91 -14.84
CA GLN A 220 -2.85 3.45 -15.75
C GLN A 220 -2.85 4.97 -15.72
N VAL A 221 -4.03 5.59 -15.82
CA VAL A 221 -4.18 7.05 -15.77
C VAL A 221 -3.64 7.60 -14.44
N MET A 222 -4.09 7.01 -13.32
CA MET A 222 -3.62 7.42 -11.99
C MET A 222 -2.12 7.15 -11.80
N GLY A 223 -1.61 6.01 -12.27
CA GLY A 223 -0.18 5.70 -12.20
C GLY A 223 0.69 6.71 -12.95
N LEU A 224 0.27 7.11 -14.16
CA LEU A 224 0.99 8.13 -14.94
C LEU A 224 0.96 9.51 -14.26
N LEU A 225 -0.19 9.91 -13.71
CA LEU A 225 -0.31 11.17 -12.97
C LEU A 225 0.62 11.18 -11.74
N VAL A 226 0.62 10.10 -10.96
CA VAL A 226 1.52 9.94 -9.80
C VAL A 226 2.98 10.00 -10.23
N LEU A 227 3.34 9.34 -11.34
CA LEU A 227 4.70 9.36 -11.86
C LEU A 227 5.16 10.79 -12.23
N ILE A 228 4.30 11.56 -12.90
CA ILE A 228 4.57 12.97 -13.24
C ILE A 228 4.80 13.79 -11.97
N ILE A 229 3.92 13.66 -10.97
CA ILE A 229 4.04 14.35 -9.68
C ILE A 229 5.37 13.99 -9.00
N CYS A 230 5.73 12.70 -8.96
CA CYS A 230 6.98 12.27 -8.34
C CYS A 230 8.22 12.78 -9.05
N ILE A 231 8.23 12.85 -10.39
CA ILE A 231 9.35 13.44 -11.14
C ILE A 231 9.53 14.92 -10.78
N VAL A 232 8.43 15.67 -10.64
CA VAL A 232 8.47 17.07 -10.20
C VAL A 232 9.00 17.17 -8.77
N LEU A 233 8.51 16.34 -7.85
CA LEU A 233 8.96 16.32 -6.46
C LEU A 233 10.44 15.94 -6.32
N LEU A 234 10.92 14.95 -7.07
CA LEU A 234 12.35 14.57 -7.10
C LEU A 234 13.20 15.78 -7.49
N ARG A 235 12.87 16.46 -8.59
CA ARG A 235 13.60 17.64 -9.05
C ARG A 235 13.57 18.79 -8.06
N GLN A 236 12.47 18.96 -7.33
CA GLN A 236 12.35 20.01 -6.31
C GLN A 236 13.15 19.66 -5.05
N TRP A 237 13.07 18.42 -4.57
CA TRP A 237 13.72 17.99 -3.33
C TRP A 237 15.22 17.78 -3.48
N GLU A 238 15.72 17.50 -4.68
CA GLU A 238 17.17 17.51 -4.96
C GLU A 238 17.78 18.91 -4.87
N ARG A 239 16.98 19.96 -5.08
CA ARG A 239 17.44 21.37 -5.05
C ARG A 239 17.42 21.99 -3.66
N ILE A 240 16.73 21.37 -2.71
CA ILE A 240 16.53 21.92 -1.36
C ILE A 240 17.61 21.36 -0.44
N GLU A 241 18.30 22.26 0.28
CA GLU A 241 19.37 21.86 1.18
C GLU A 241 18.88 20.90 2.30
N PRO A 242 19.69 19.89 2.70
CA PRO A 242 19.29 18.86 3.67
C PRO A 242 18.87 19.37 5.07
N ASN A 243 19.16 20.64 5.38
CA ASN A 243 18.94 21.28 6.67
C ASN A 243 17.68 22.16 6.75
N GLU A 244 16.97 22.40 5.65
CA GLU A 244 15.61 22.93 5.74
C GLU A 244 14.69 21.80 6.23
N ALA A 245 14.52 21.73 7.55
CA ALA A 245 13.50 20.91 8.16
C ALA A 245 12.13 21.43 7.67
N SER A 246 11.63 20.88 6.56
CA SER A 246 10.23 21.04 6.18
C SER A 246 9.41 20.30 7.25
N ILE A 247 9.08 21.03 8.31
CA ILE A 247 8.02 20.65 9.23
C ILE A 247 6.75 20.55 8.38
N TRP A 248 5.94 19.52 8.65
CA TRP A 248 4.67 19.23 7.97
C TRP A 248 3.79 20.44 7.75
#